data_AF-A0A7V9QQX0-F1
#
_entry.id   AF-A0A7V9QQX0-F1
#
_cell.length_a   1.000
_cell.length_b   1.000
_cell.length_c   1.000
_cell.angle_alpha   90.00
_cell.angle_beta   90.00
_cell.angle_gamma   90.00
#
_symmetry.space_group_name_H-M   'P 1'
#
loop_
_entity.id
_entity.type
_entity.pdbx_description
1 polymer ?
#
loop_
_entity_poly.entity_id
_entity_poly.type
_entity_poly.pdbx_seq_one_letter_code
_entity_poly.pdbx_strand_id
1 'polypeptide(L)'
;RFTNTTDALRTMEEILGLESLSQFDYYGRPLRDVFSSTADVRQYTHLVPAVSLVEMNPATGRSARESATLDLEVEDIADEDMFNRVLWRTIKGERVPYPGPVRMSALEFKRSK
;
A
#
# COMPACT_ATOMS: atom_id res chain seq x y z
N ARG A 1 3.32 -19.08 4.77
CA ARG A 1 2.89 -19.32 3.37
C ARG A 1 2.31 -18.01 2.83
N PHE A 2 2.61 -17.63 1.59
CA PHE A 2 1.95 -16.50 0.94
C PHE A 2 0.52 -16.90 0.52
N THR A 3 -0.46 -16.03 0.79
CA THR A 3 -1.90 -16.27 0.59
C THR A 3 -2.49 -15.29 -0.41
N ASN A 4 -3.46 -15.73 -1.21
CA ASN A 4 -4.20 -14.87 -2.13
C ASN A 4 -5.63 -14.61 -1.62
N THR A 5 -6.30 -13.57 -2.13
CA THR A 5 -7.70 -13.25 -1.83
C THR A 5 -8.63 -14.43 -2.15
N THR A 6 -8.34 -15.19 -3.20
CA THR A 6 -9.11 -16.38 -3.60
C THR A 6 -8.93 -17.54 -2.63
N ASP A 7 -7.77 -17.66 -1.97
CA ASP A 7 -7.56 -18.65 -0.90
C ASP A 7 -8.47 -18.33 0.32
N ALA A 8 -8.66 -17.03 0.62
CA ALA A 8 -9.56 -16.60 1.68
C ALA A 8 -11.03 -16.92 1.33
N LEU A 9 -11.49 -16.61 0.11
CA LEU A 9 -12.83 -16.98 -0.36
C LEU A 9 -13.07 -18.48 -0.27
N ARG A 10 -12.11 -19.28 -0.77
CA ARG A 10 -12.19 -20.73 -0.71
C ARG A 10 -12.28 -21.28 0.72
N THR A 11 -11.63 -20.61 1.68
CA THR A 11 -11.72 -20.95 3.10
C THR A 11 -13.12 -20.66 3.65
N MET A 12 -13.72 -19.52 3.29
CA MET A 12 -15.09 -19.18 3.72
C MET A 12 -16.12 -20.16 3.16
N GLU A 13 -15.99 -20.53 1.88
CA GLU A 13 -16.82 -21.57 1.25
C GLU A 13 -16.74 -22.89 2.01
N GLU A 14 -15.53 -23.34 2.38
CA GLU A 14 -15.33 -24.58 3.12
C GLU A 14 -15.96 -24.53 4.53
N ILE A 15 -15.80 -23.42 5.25
CA ILE A 15 -16.39 -23.24 6.60
C ILE A 15 -17.92 -23.24 6.54
N LEU A 16 -18.50 -22.63 5.51
CA LEU A 16 -19.95 -22.47 5.36
C LEU A 16 -20.62 -23.62 4.59
N GLY A 17 -19.84 -24.52 3.98
CA GLY A 17 -20.35 -25.61 3.14
C GLY A 17 -20.91 -25.14 1.79
N LEU A 18 -20.35 -24.07 1.22
CA LEU A 18 -20.77 -23.51 -0.06
C LEU A 18 -20.00 -24.12 -1.23
N GLU A 19 -20.61 -24.09 -2.42
CA GLU A 19 -19.92 -24.38 -3.68
C GLU A 19 -19.01 -23.23 -4.10
N SER A 20 -18.07 -23.52 -5.01
CA SER A 20 -17.19 -22.51 -5.61
C SER A 20 -18.00 -21.49 -6.40
N LEU A 21 -17.74 -20.21 -6.17
CA LEU A 21 -18.35 -19.09 -6.88
C LEU A 21 -17.75 -18.88 -8.28
N SER A 22 -16.48 -19.29 -8.48
CA SER A 22 -15.77 -19.18 -9.76
C SER A 22 -14.63 -20.19 -9.88
N GLN A 23 -13.97 -20.19 -11.04
CA GLN A 23 -12.76 -21.02 -11.22
C GLN A 23 -11.61 -20.63 -10.27
N PHE A 24 -11.56 -19.39 -9.78
CA PHE A 24 -10.40 -18.88 -9.03
C PHE A 24 -10.38 -19.38 -7.59
N ASP A 25 -11.52 -19.37 -6.92
CA ASP A 25 -11.76 -19.96 -5.60
C ASP A 25 -11.81 -21.49 -5.68
N TYR A 26 -12.34 -22.07 -6.77
CA TYR A 26 -12.27 -23.52 -6.99
C TYR A 26 -10.83 -24.07 -6.91
N TYR A 27 -9.87 -23.39 -7.54
CA TYR A 27 -8.43 -23.71 -7.44
C TYR A 27 -7.72 -22.99 -6.29
N GLY A 28 -8.46 -22.23 -5.48
CA GLY A 28 -7.97 -21.65 -4.25
C GLY A 28 -7.56 -22.74 -3.26
N ARG A 29 -6.57 -22.42 -2.43
CA ARG A 29 -6.04 -23.35 -1.42
C ARG A 29 -6.49 -22.86 -0.05
N PRO A 30 -7.47 -23.53 0.59
CA PRO A 30 -8.00 -23.09 1.88
C PRO A 30 -6.90 -22.92 2.95
N LEU A 31 -7.13 -22.00 3.88
CA LEU A 31 -6.19 -21.60 4.92
C LEU A 31 -6.25 -22.51 6.16
N ARG A 32 -6.42 -23.82 5.96
CA ARG A 32 -6.58 -24.81 7.06
C ARG A 32 -5.48 -24.70 8.11
N ASP A 33 -4.24 -24.46 7.68
CA ASP A 33 -3.07 -24.35 8.55
C ASP A 33 -3.09 -23.13 9.49
N VAL A 34 -4.00 -22.17 9.28
CA VAL A 34 -4.17 -20.98 10.14
C VAL A 34 -5.15 -21.25 11.29
N PHE A 35 -6.05 -22.21 11.13
CA PHE A 35 -7.05 -22.55 12.13
C PHE A 35 -6.59 -23.71 13.01
N SER A 36 -6.97 -23.66 14.29
CA SER A 36 -6.79 -24.76 15.23
C SER A 36 -8.16 -25.33 15.60
N SER A 37 -8.26 -26.66 15.68
CA SER A 37 -9.45 -27.33 16.21
C SER A 37 -9.61 -27.16 17.73
N THR A 38 -8.54 -26.75 18.42
CA THR A 38 -8.54 -26.43 19.84
C THR A 38 -8.38 -24.93 20.04
N ALA A 39 -9.23 -24.35 20.88
CA ALA A 39 -9.18 -22.93 21.22
C ALA A 39 -7.91 -22.62 22.04
N ASP A 40 -7.15 -21.63 21.61
CA ASP A 40 -6.08 -21.04 22.40
C ASP A 40 -6.64 -19.84 23.17
N VAL A 41 -6.79 -20.01 24.49
CA VAL A 41 -7.38 -19.00 25.39
C VAL A 41 -6.33 -18.13 26.09
N ARG A 42 -5.05 -18.23 25.68
CA ARG A 42 -4.00 -17.36 26.22
C ARG A 42 -4.33 -15.90 25.92
N GLN A 43 -4.08 -15.01 26.87
CA GLN A 43 -4.29 -13.59 26.66
C GLN A 43 -3.37 -13.08 25.55
N TYR A 44 -3.96 -12.40 24.57
CA TYR A 44 -3.20 -11.74 23.53
C TYR A 44 -2.47 -10.52 24.11
N THR A 45 -1.13 -10.60 24.13
CA THR A 45 -0.29 -9.43 24.42
C THR A 45 -0.06 -8.68 23.12
N HIS A 46 -0.67 -7.51 23.00
CA HIS A 46 -0.55 -6.70 21.79
C HIS A 46 0.90 -6.21 21.62
N LEU A 47 1.37 -6.23 20.38
CA LEU A 47 2.61 -5.55 20.02
C LEU A 47 2.34 -4.06 19.93
N VAL A 48 3.04 -3.29 20.76
CA VAL A 48 3.02 -1.82 20.67
C VAL A 48 3.92 -1.40 19.51
N PRO A 49 3.42 -0.62 18.53
CA PRO A 49 4.26 -0.08 17.47
C PRO A 49 5.45 0.68 18.05
N ALA A 50 6.64 0.44 17.51
CA ALA A 50 7.85 1.19 17.90
C ALA A 50 7.83 2.66 17.43
N VAL A 51 6.88 3.00 16.56
CA VAL A 51 6.64 4.34 16.01
C VAL A 51 5.27 4.83 16.46
N SER A 52 5.13 6.15 16.59
CA SER A 52 3.84 6.73 16.97
C SER A 52 2.84 6.57 15.83
N LEU A 53 1.65 6.04 16.14
CA LEU A 53 0.54 5.94 15.17
C LEU A 53 -0.05 7.30 14.77
N VAL A 54 0.32 8.36 15.50
CA VAL A 54 -0.09 9.73 15.23
C VAL A 54 1.10 10.60 14.83
N GLU A 55 2.23 9.99 14.49
CA GLU A 55 3.36 10.71 13.91
C GLU A 55 2.92 11.30 12.57
N MET A 56 3.08 12.62 12.44
CA MET A 56 2.84 13.34 11.20
C MET A 56 4.15 13.90 10.68
N ASN A 57 4.20 14.16 9.37
CA ASN A 57 5.29 14.89 8.77
C ASN A 57 5.48 16.24 9.49
N PRO A 58 6.73 16.71 9.72
CA PRO A 58 6.96 18.02 10.30
C PRO A 58 6.22 19.12 9.53
N ALA A 59 5.53 20.01 10.24
CA ALA A 59 4.76 21.10 9.63
C ALA A 59 5.63 22.18 8.95
N THR A 60 6.96 22.09 9.13
CA THR A 60 7.92 23.06 8.62
C THR A 60 8.93 22.40 7.69
N GLY A 61 9.57 23.21 6.85
CA GLY A 61 10.60 22.76 5.92
C GLY A 61 10.14 22.82 4.48
N ARG A 62 11.03 22.43 3.58
CA ARG A 62 10.77 22.51 2.13
C ARG A 62 9.60 21.63 1.70
N SER A 63 9.62 20.35 2.08
CA SER A 63 8.57 19.41 1.71
C SER A 63 7.21 19.81 2.26
N ALA A 64 7.13 20.35 3.49
CA ALA A 64 5.88 20.85 4.05
C ALA A 64 5.28 22.01 3.22
N ARG A 65 6.12 22.96 2.80
CA ARG A 65 5.70 24.09 1.95
C ARG A 65 5.25 23.64 0.56
N GLU A 66 5.98 22.72 -0.06
CA GLU A 66 5.61 22.17 -1.38
C GLU A 66 4.35 21.31 -1.30
N SER A 67 4.18 20.52 -0.24
CA SER A 67 2.95 19.73 -0.03
C SER A 67 1.73 20.60 0.23
N ALA A 68 1.88 21.77 0.87
CA ALA A 68 0.77 22.68 1.12
C ALA A 68 0.17 23.31 -0.15
N THR A 69 0.89 23.22 -1.29
CA THR A 69 0.40 23.69 -2.59
C THR A 69 -0.21 22.59 -3.45
N LEU A 70 -0.21 21.33 -2.99
CA LEU A 70 -0.82 20.22 -3.70
C LEU A 70 -2.34 20.22 -3.49
N ASP A 71 -3.09 20.13 -4.58
CA ASP A 71 -4.50 19.80 -4.54
C ASP A 71 -4.67 18.28 -4.50
N LEU A 72 -5.21 17.77 -3.39
CA LEU A 72 -5.41 16.35 -3.12
C LEU A 72 -6.91 16.03 -2.93
N GLU A 73 -7.80 16.91 -3.41
CA GLU A 73 -9.26 16.70 -3.28
C GLU A 73 -9.75 15.52 -4.12
N VAL A 74 -9.18 15.34 -5.32
CA VAL A 74 -9.49 14.24 -6.24
C VAL A 74 -8.20 13.60 -6.73
N GLU A 75 -8.25 12.30 -7.02
CA GLU A 75 -7.15 11.59 -7.64
C GLU A 75 -6.64 12.28 -8.92
N ASP A 76 -5.33 12.22 -9.14
CA ASP A 76 -4.66 12.69 -10.35
C ASP A 76 -4.78 14.21 -10.68
N ILE A 77 -5.18 15.07 -9.73
CA ILE A 77 -5.19 16.54 -9.92
C ILE A 77 -3.85 17.20 -9.55
N ALA A 78 -3.17 16.71 -8.52
CA ALA A 78 -1.90 17.25 -8.04
C ALA A 78 -0.79 17.27 -9.12
N ASP A 79 0.13 18.24 -9.03
CA ASP A 79 1.36 18.23 -9.82
C ASP A 79 2.20 16.99 -9.48
N GLU A 80 2.19 16.03 -10.40
CA GLU A 80 2.82 14.72 -10.23
C GLU A 80 4.35 14.83 -10.05
N ASP A 81 5.03 15.70 -10.79
CA ASP A 81 6.49 15.82 -10.70
C ASP A 81 6.89 16.44 -9.36
N MET A 82 6.19 17.48 -8.92
CA MET A 82 6.41 18.06 -7.59
C MET A 82 6.13 17.04 -6.49
N PHE A 83 5.00 16.33 -6.57
CA PHE A 83 4.63 15.35 -5.55
C PHE A 83 5.65 14.20 -5.47
N ASN A 84 6.07 13.66 -6.61
CA ASN A 84 7.09 12.62 -6.67
C ASN A 84 8.45 13.08 -6.11
N ARG A 85 8.85 14.34 -6.35
CA ARG A 85 10.09 14.89 -5.77
C ARG A 85 9.99 15.03 -4.25
N VAL A 86 8.82 15.42 -3.72
CA VAL A 86 8.59 15.45 -2.27
C VAL A 86 8.75 14.05 -1.68
N LEU A 87 8.07 13.05 -2.25
CA LEU A 87 8.14 11.66 -1.80
C LEU A 87 9.57 11.10 -1.87
N TRP A 88 10.27 11.36 -2.98
CA TRP A 88 11.64 10.89 -3.17
C TRP A 88 12.58 11.43 -2.10
N ARG A 89 12.54 12.74 -1.82
CA ARG A 89 13.40 13.34 -0.78
C ARG A 89 13.07 12.79 0.60
N THR A 90 11.81 12.53 0.91
CA THR A 90 11.39 11.96 2.19
C THR A 90 11.91 10.53 2.37
N ILE A 91 11.84 9.69 1.33
CA ILE A 91 12.19 8.27 1.41
C ILE A 91 13.70 8.04 1.23
N LYS A 92 14.32 8.72 0.28
CA LYS A 92 15.73 8.53 -0.10
C LYS A 92 16.69 9.51 0.58
N GLY A 93 16.17 10.63 1.09
CA GLY A 93 16.96 11.72 1.66
C GLY A 93 17.32 12.78 0.61
N GLU A 94 17.53 14.01 1.08
CA GLU A 94 17.77 15.18 0.21
C GLU A 94 19.04 15.09 -0.65
N ARG A 95 20.01 14.26 -0.24
CA ARG A 95 21.30 14.10 -0.95
C ARG A 95 21.23 13.11 -2.11
N VAL A 96 20.15 12.35 -2.22
CA VAL A 96 19.98 11.37 -3.30
C VAL A 96 19.29 12.06 -4.47
N PRO A 97 19.96 12.18 -5.63
CA PRO A 97 19.38 12.86 -6.79
C PRO A 97 18.11 12.15 -7.25
N TYR A 98 17.11 12.94 -7.64
CA TYR A 98 15.88 12.41 -8.23
C TYR A 98 16.22 11.75 -9.58
N PRO A 99 15.84 10.48 -9.82
CA PRO A 99 16.28 9.73 -10.99
C PRO A 99 15.73 10.31 -12.30
N GLY A 100 14.62 11.06 -12.23
CA GLY A 100 13.97 11.64 -13.39
C GLY A 100 13.44 10.58 -14.38
N PRO A 101 12.76 11.02 -15.46
CA PRO A 101 12.33 10.12 -16.51
C PRO A 101 13.53 9.59 -17.30
N VAL A 102 13.75 8.27 -17.26
CA VAL A 102 14.82 7.59 -18.02
C VAL A 102 14.32 7.14 -19.40
N ARG A 103 12.99 6.98 -19.55
CA ARG A 103 12.30 6.72 -20.83
C ARG A 103 10.96 7.44 -20.78
N MET A 104 10.64 8.20 -21.84
CA MET A 104 9.35 8.86 -21.98
C MET A 104 8.89 8.81 -23.44
N SER A 105 7.59 8.87 -23.67
CA SER A 105 7.05 8.98 -25.02
C SER A 105 7.37 10.36 -25.62
N ALA A 106 7.42 10.45 -26.95
CA ALA A 106 7.61 11.73 -27.63
C ALA A 106 6.50 12.75 -27.30
N LEU A 107 5.30 12.28 -26.97
CA LEU A 107 4.16 13.11 -26.57
C LEU A 107 4.39 13.76 -25.20
N GLU A 108 4.87 12.99 -24.22
CA GLU A 108 5.18 13.49 -22.88
C GLU A 108 6.37 14.44 -22.91
N PHE A 109 7.38 14.20 -23.75
CA PHE A 109 8.53 15.11 -23.90
C PHE A 109 8.09 16.49 -24.37
N LYS A 110 7.11 16.55 -25.29
CA LYS A 110 6.55 17.81 -25.79
C LYS A 110 5.68 18.52 -24.74
N ARG A 111 5.05 17.79 -23.82
CA ARG A 111 4.24 18.36 -22.71
C ARG A 111 5.09 18.86 -21.54
N SER A 112 6.25 18.24 -21.32
CA SER A 112 7.18 18.58 -20.24
C SER A 112 8.06 19.81 -20.53
N LYS A 113 7.97 20.40 -21.72
CA LYS A 113 8.83 21.50 -22.20
C LYS A 113 8.02 22.78 -22.37
#